data_AF-A0A846Z621-F1
#
_entry.id   AF-A0A846Z621-F1
#
_cell.length_a   1.000
_cell.length_b   1.000
_cell.length_c   1.000
_cell.angle_alpha   90.00
_cell.angle_beta   90.00
_cell.angle_gamma   90.00
#
_symmetry.space_group_name_H-M   'P 1'
#
loop_
_entity.id
_entity.type
_entity.pdbx_description
1 polymer ?
#
loop_
_entity_poly.entity_id
_entity_poly.type
_entity_poly.pdbx_seq_one_letter_code
_entity_poly.pdbx_strand_id
1 'polypeptide(L)'
;MSDDIQQIQPLDSGITEEWARNTDEPDLRAVSAAKLREGPWWSVGVQVMEFIRAEPLESELRRRIAAALTSVSGVADVEEEDREVWTVTGDPTGKALVEAVAQVLDDLAHRTRTACRHPE
;
A
#
# COMPACT_ATOMS: atom_id res chain seq x y z
N MET A 1 -16.42 -8.82 8.76
CA MET A 1 -15.52 -7.98 7.97
C MET A 1 -14.14 -8.33 8.44
N SER A 2 -13.39 -9.11 7.67
CA SER A 2 -12.01 -9.46 8.03
C SER A 2 -11.11 -8.66 7.09
N ASP A 3 -10.71 -7.46 7.52
CA ASP A 3 -9.54 -6.77 6.95
C ASP A 3 -8.30 -7.46 7.51
N ASP A 4 -8.12 -8.73 7.15
CA ASP A 4 -7.07 -9.57 7.71
C ASP A 4 -5.82 -9.41 6.84
N ILE A 5 -4.73 -9.01 7.49
CA ILE A 5 -3.43 -8.91 6.84
C ILE A 5 -2.77 -10.27 6.91
N GLN A 6 -2.56 -10.87 5.75
CA GLN A 6 -2.09 -12.24 5.63
C GLN A 6 -0.86 -12.31 4.74
N GLN A 7 0.05 -13.20 5.12
CA GLN A 7 1.09 -13.64 4.21
C GLN A 7 0.46 -14.57 3.18
N ILE A 8 0.67 -14.28 1.90
CA ILE A 8 0.16 -15.07 0.80
C ILE A 8 1.31 -15.76 0.06
N GLN A 9 0.99 -16.85 -0.64
CA GLN A 9 1.95 -17.52 -1.50
C GLN A 9 2.21 -16.64 -2.73
N PRO A 10 3.44 -16.16 -2.95
CA PRO A 10 3.73 -15.38 -4.14
C PRO A 10 3.51 -16.22 -5.39
N LEU A 11 2.87 -15.62 -6.39
CA LEU A 11 2.65 -16.25 -7.71
C LEU A 11 3.84 -16.00 -8.65
N ASP A 12 4.56 -14.89 -8.45
CA ASP A 12 5.75 -14.54 -9.22
C ASP A 12 7.01 -15.14 -8.57
N SER A 13 7.80 -15.87 -9.36
CA SER A 13 9.10 -16.41 -8.95
C SER A 13 10.12 -15.34 -8.51
N GLY A 14 9.96 -14.11 -8.97
CA GLY A 14 10.75 -12.93 -8.59
C GLY A 14 10.43 -12.40 -7.18
N ILE A 15 9.37 -12.88 -6.53
CA ILE A 15 8.98 -12.48 -5.18
C ILE A 15 9.33 -13.60 -4.19
N THR A 16 9.98 -13.24 -3.09
CA THR A 16 10.32 -14.21 -2.02
C THR A 16 9.28 -14.25 -0.90
N GLU A 17 8.55 -13.17 -0.71
CA GLU A 17 7.57 -13.00 0.36
C GLU A 17 6.52 -11.99 -0.07
N GLU A 18 5.25 -12.25 0.20
CA GLU A 18 4.16 -11.35 -0.13
C GLU A 18 3.15 -11.29 1.01
N TRP A 19 2.76 -10.07 1.35
CA TRP A 19 1.71 -9.77 2.32
C TRP A 19 0.61 -8.97 1.65
N ALA A 20 -0.64 -9.25 1.99
CA ALA A 20 -1.76 -8.48 1.50
C ALA A 20 -2.79 -8.24 2.59
N ARG A 21 -3.41 -7.05 2.56
CA ARG A 21 -4.70 -6.80 3.17
C ARG A 21 -5.75 -7.03 2.11
N ASN A 22 -6.48 -8.14 2.22
CA ASN A 22 -7.68 -8.35 1.43
C ASN A 22 -8.86 -7.75 2.18
N THR A 23 -9.68 -6.98 1.48
CA THR A 23 -10.88 -6.38 2.03
C THR A 23 -12.09 -6.73 1.16
N ASP A 24 -13.22 -7.00 1.80
CA ASP A 24 -14.52 -7.14 1.12
C ASP A 24 -15.07 -5.77 0.69
N GLU A 25 -14.38 -4.67 1.02
CA GLU A 25 -14.76 -3.31 0.66
C GLU A 25 -14.15 -2.88 -0.69
N PRO A 26 -14.94 -2.90 -1.79
CA PRO A 26 -14.42 -2.66 -3.14
C PRO A 26 -13.91 -1.23 -3.35
N ASP A 27 -14.31 -0.30 -2.48
CA ASP A 27 -13.92 1.12 -2.56
C ASP A 27 -12.58 1.40 -1.87
N LEU A 28 -12.13 0.57 -0.92
CA LEU A 28 -10.83 0.71 -0.24
C LEU A 28 -9.74 -0.13 -0.89
N ARG A 29 -10.13 -1.23 -1.55
CA ARG A 29 -9.27 -2.14 -2.33
C ARG A 29 -8.05 -2.69 -1.56
N ALA A 30 -7.33 -3.62 -2.19
CA ALA A 30 -6.24 -4.32 -1.54
C ALA A 30 -4.98 -3.45 -1.41
N VAL A 31 -4.22 -3.69 -0.34
CA VAL A 31 -2.84 -3.22 -0.16
C VAL A 31 -1.95 -4.44 -0.16
N SER A 32 -0.82 -4.41 -0.87
CA SER A 32 0.15 -5.49 -0.86
C SER A 32 1.57 -4.99 -0.62
N ALA A 33 2.41 -5.86 -0.05
CA ALA A 33 3.85 -5.66 0.07
C ALA A 33 4.57 -6.94 -0.39
N ALA A 34 5.40 -6.83 -1.42
CA ALA A 34 6.14 -7.94 -2.02
C ALA A 34 7.65 -7.72 -1.86
N LYS A 35 8.35 -8.67 -1.23
CA LYS A 35 9.81 -8.68 -1.14
C LYS A 35 10.40 -9.24 -2.42
N LEU A 36 11.19 -8.45 -3.11
CA LEU A 36 11.82 -8.84 -4.37
C LEU A 36 13.02 -9.75 -4.11
N ARG A 37 13.20 -10.77 -4.95
CA ARG A 37 14.33 -11.71 -4.88
C ARG A 37 15.65 -11.06 -5.27
N GLU A 38 15.61 -10.08 -6.17
CA GLU A 38 16.79 -9.48 -6.79
C GLU A 38 17.46 -8.39 -5.93
N GLY A 39 16.97 -8.13 -4.71
CA GLY A 39 17.58 -7.14 -3.83
C GLY A 39 16.89 -7.01 -2.47
N PRO A 40 17.35 -6.06 -1.63
CA PRO A 40 16.78 -5.82 -0.30
C PRO A 40 15.50 -4.98 -0.36
N TRP A 41 14.74 -5.08 -1.45
CA TRP A 41 13.64 -4.18 -1.77
C TRP A 41 12.29 -4.80 -1.50
N TRP A 42 11.39 -3.98 -0.99
CA TRP A 42 9.97 -4.23 -0.94
C TRP A 42 9.26 -3.35 -1.96
N SER A 43 8.36 -3.94 -2.75
CA SER A 43 7.40 -3.20 -3.56
C SER A 43 6.07 -3.16 -2.82
N VAL A 44 5.56 -1.96 -2.54
CA VAL A 44 4.29 -1.75 -1.85
C VAL A 44 3.28 -1.20 -2.84
N GLY A 45 2.22 -1.96 -3.09
CA GLY A 45 1.13 -1.61 -4.01
C GLY A 45 -0.13 -1.16 -3.29
N VAL A 46 -0.74 -0.07 -3.76
CA VAL A 46 -1.96 0.52 -3.17
C VAL A 46 -3.04 0.64 -4.23
N GLN A 47 -3.89 -0.38 -4.35
CA GLN A 47 -4.78 -0.54 -5.50
C GLN A 47 -5.83 0.58 -5.64
N VAL A 48 -6.27 1.19 -4.54
CA VAL A 48 -7.27 2.29 -4.62
C VAL A 48 -6.72 3.54 -5.29
N MET A 49 -5.39 3.74 -5.26
CA MET A 49 -4.76 4.88 -5.91
C MET A 49 -4.97 4.89 -7.43
N GLU A 50 -5.34 3.76 -8.04
CA GLU A 50 -5.71 3.67 -9.45
C GLU A 50 -6.94 4.50 -9.83
N PHE A 51 -7.82 4.76 -8.86
CA PHE A 51 -9.09 5.46 -9.09
C PHE A 51 -9.08 6.88 -8.56
N ILE A 52 -8.17 7.20 -7.64
CA ILE A 52 -8.07 8.54 -7.06
C ILE A 52 -7.16 9.40 -7.93
N ARG A 53 -7.78 10.26 -8.75
CA ARG A 53 -7.09 11.21 -9.66
C ARG A 53 -7.40 12.69 -9.35
N ALA A 54 -8.31 12.93 -8.41
CA ALA A 54 -8.81 14.27 -8.10
C ALA A 54 -8.04 14.87 -6.92
N GLU A 55 -7.59 16.11 -7.11
CA GLU A 55 -7.00 16.91 -6.04
C GLU A 55 -8.08 17.51 -5.12
N PRO A 56 -7.80 17.71 -3.81
CA PRO A 56 -6.51 17.52 -3.13
C PRO A 56 -6.28 16.10 -2.61
N LEU A 57 -7.16 15.14 -2.93
CA LEU A 57 -7.13 13.82 -2.28
C LEU A 57 -5.97 12.96 -2.77
N GLU A 58 -5.63 13.01 -4.07
CA GLU A 58 -4.49 12.27 -4.63
C GLU A 58 -3.17 12.65 -3.95
N SER A 59 -2.81 13.94 -3.95
CA SER A 59 -1.57 14.40 -3.31
C SER A 59 -1.55 14.18 -1.80
N GLU A 60 -2.71 14.23 -1.14
CA GLU A 60 -2.82 13.92 0.29
C GLU A 60 -2.50 12.46 0.58
N LEU A 61 -3.08 11.53 -0.19
CA LEU A 61 -2.86 10.10 -0.02
C LEU A 61 -1.39 9.75 -0.28
N ARG A 62 -0.82 10.20 -1.40
CA ARG A 62 0.60 9.93 -1.73
C ARG A 62 1.54 10.38 -0.62
N ARG A 63 1.35 11.60 -0.13
CA ARG A 63 2.18 12.15 0.97
C ARG A 63 2.03 11.36 2.27
N ARG A 64 0.80 10.98 2.65
CA ARG A 64 0.56 10.21 3.87
C ARG A 64 1.07 8.79 3.77
N ILE A 65 0.93 8.14 2.62
CA ILE A 65 1.45 6.79 2.37
C ILE A 65 2.97 6.79 2.49
N ALA A 66 3.67 7.70 1.81
CA ALA A 66 5.13 7.81 1.89
C ALA A 66 5.60 8.09 3.34
N ALA A 67 4.92 8.98 4.05
CA ALA A 67 5.24 9.28 5.46
C ALA A 67 4.98 8.08 6.39
N ALA A 68 3.90 7.32 6.17
CA ALA A 68 3.58 6.14 6.94
C ALA A 68 4.63 5.04 6.73
N LEU A 69 5.01 4.76 5.47
CA LEU A 69 6.06 3.81 5.13
C LEU A 69 7.41 4.20 5.74
N THR A 70 7.79 5.48 5.64
CA THR A 70 9.04 5.99 6.23
C THR A 70 9.08 5.80 7.76
N SER A 71 7.92 5.78 8.41
CA SER A 71 7.81 5.64 9.86
C SER A 71 7.85 4.18 10.34
N VAL A 72 7.84 3.20 9.43
CA VAL A 72 7.89 1.77 9.79
C VAL A 72 9.30 1.40 10.27
N SER A 73 9.38 0.77 11.43
CA SER A 73 10.63 0.26 11.98
C SER A 73 11.36 -0.65 10.99
N GLY A 74 12.64 -0.36 10.74
CA GLY A 74 13.48 -1.12 9.80
C GLY A 74 13.50 -0.54 8.38
N VAL A 75 12.63 0.42 8.05
CA VAL A 75 12.71 1.16 6.79
C VAL A 75 13.89 2.13 6.83
N ALA A 76 14.69 2.12 5.75
CA ALA A 76 15.82 3.01 5.54
C ALA A 76 15.48 4.12 4.54
N ASP A 77 14.73 3.78 3.49
CA ASP A 77 14.33 4.72 2.44
C ASP A 77 13.02 4.30 1.78
N VAL A 78 12.29 5.28 1.22
CA VAL A 78 11.03 5.10 0.50
C VAL A 78 11.06 5.95 -0.76
N GLU A 79 10.96 5.31 -1.91
CA GLU A 79 10.85 5.95 -3.22
C GLU A 79 9.47 5.69 -3.82
N GLU A 80 8.86 6.71 -4.40
CA GLU A 80 7.63 6.56 -5.16
C GLU A 80 8.00 6.24 -6.62
N GLU A 81 7.72 5.01 -7.05
CA GLU A 81 8.00 4.53 -8.43
C GLU A 81 6.88 4.94 -9.39
N ASP A 82 5.64 4.85 -8.91
CA ASP A 82 4.42 5.25 -9.59
C ASP A 82 3.38 5.69 -8.54
N ARG A 83 2.27 6.28 -8.98
CA ARG A 83 1.17 6.77 -8.13
C ARG A 83 0.57 5.72 -7.20
N GLU A 84 0.76 4.46 -7.55
CA GLU A 84 0.18 3.29 -6.87
C GLU A 84 1.26 2.40 -6.24
N VAL A 85 2.55 2.69 -6.47
CA VAL A 85 3.66 1.80 -6.13
C VAL A 85 4.81 2.56 -5.47
N TRP A 86 5.23 2.06 -4.31
CA TRP A 86 6.40 2.55 -3.59
C TRP A 86 7.45 1.46 -3.46
N THR A 87 8.71 1.79 -3.72
CA THR A 87 9.86 0.97 -3.37
C THR A 87 10.32 1.32 -1.96
N VAL A 88 10.46 0.32 -1.11
CA VAL A 88 10.93 0.48 0.27
C VAL A 88 12.22 -0.33 0.46
N THR A 89 13.23 0.30 1.06
CA THR A 89 14.50 -0.36 1.38
C THR A 89 14.71 -0.49 2.88
N GLY A 90 15.54 -1.45 3.30
CA GLY A 90 15.85 -1.72 4.71
C GLY A 90 15.44 -3.15 5.11
N ASP A 91 15.19 -3.36 6.40
CA ASP A 91 14.73 -4.63 6.95
C ASP A 91 13.39 -4.50 7.71
N PRO A 92 12.34 -3.92 7.11
CA PRO A 92 11.00 -3.96 7.69
C PRO A 92 10.37 -5.35 7.48
N THR A 93 9.28 -5.61 8.20
CA THR A 93 8.41 -6.76 7.92
C THR A 93 7.32 -6.39 6.92
N GLY A 94 6.98 -7.28 6.00
CA GLY A 94 5.93 -7.02 5.00
C GLY A 94 4.57 -6.72 5.65
N LYS A 95 4.25 -7.42 6.75
CA LYS A 95 3.06 -7.13 7.57
C LYS A 95 3.00 -5.68 8.04
N ALA A 96 4.10 -5.15 8.61
CA ALA A 96 4.13 -3.79 9.12
C ALA A 96 3.98 -2.74 8.01
N LEU A 97 4.51 -3.00 6.81
CA LEU A 97 4.32 -2.12 5.64
C LEU A 97 2.84 -2.06 5.23
N VAL A 98 2.19 -3.23 5.13
CA VAL A 98 0.76 -3.31 4.81
C VAL A 98 -0.09 -2.64 5.89
N GLU A 99 0.20 -2.89 7.18
CA GLU A 99 -0.50 -2.26 8.31
C GLU A 99 -0.41 -0.72 8.27
N ALA A 100 0.78 -0.18 8.03
CA ALA A 100 0.98 1.27 8.00
C ALA A 100 0.17 1.95 6.89
N VAL A 101 0.16 1.37 5.70
CA VAL A 101 -0.61 1.90 4.56
C VAL A 101 -2.11 1.69 4.75
N ALA A 102 -2.51 0.52 5.25
CA ALA A 102 -3.90 0.20 5.59
C ALA A 102 -4.50 1.28 6.51
N GLN A 103 -3.77 1.66 7.56
CA GLN A 103 -4.22 2.70 8.49
C GLN A 103 -4.46 4.06 7.80
N VAL A 104 -3.61 4.46 6.85
CA VAL A 104 -3.80 5.70 6.09
C VAL A 104 -5.09 5.66 5.26
N LEU A 105 -5.38 4.51 4.63
CA LEU A 105 -6.59 4.32 3.85
C LEU A 105 -7.84 4.34 4.75
N ASP A 106 -7.75 3.74 5.93
CA ASP A 106 -8.84 3.68 6.89
C ASP A 106 -9.17 5.07 7.45
N ASP A 107 -8.14 5.87 7.75
CA ASP A 107 -8.28 7.26 8.19
C ASP A 107 -8.96 8.16 7.15
N LEU A 108 -8.77 7.85 5.86
CA LEU A 108 -9.33 8.61 4.73
C LEU A 108 -10.53 7.93 4.08
N ALA A 109 -11.02 6.81 4.63
CA ALA A 109 -11.93 5.90 3.96
C ALA A 109 -13.22 6.57 3.45
N HIS A 110 -13.79 7.49 4.23
CA HIS A 110 -14.99 8.24 3.80
C HIS A 110 -14.75 9.05 2.51
N ARG A 111 -13.61 9.73 2.42
CA ARG A 111 -13.26 10.56 1.26
C ARG A 111 -12.93 9.68 0.06
N THR A 112 -12.18 8.61 0.27
CA THR A 112 -11.84 7.62 -0.75
C THR A 112 -13.08 6.97 -1.36
N ARG A 113 -14.06 6.54 -0.53
CA ARG A 113 -15.36 6.01 -1.00
C ARG A 113 -16.11 7.00 -1.87
N THR A 114 -16.12 8.27 -1.48
CA THR A 114 -16.84 9.32 -2.22
C THR A 114 -16.22 9.53 -3.60
N ALA A 115 -14.89 9.58 -3.67
CA ALA A 115 -14.15 9.70 -4.91
C ALA A 115 -14.31 8.47 -5.83
N CYS A 116 -14.26 7.25 -5.29
CA CYS A 116 -14.46 6.03 -6.08
C CYS A 116 -15.87 5.90 -6.69
N ARG A 117 -16.89 6.48 -6.05
CA ARG A 117 -18.29 6.45 -6.52
C ARG A 117 -18.61 7.53 -7.55
N HIS A 118 -17.76 8.55 -7.64
CA HIS A 118 -17.87 9.65 -8.59
C HIS A 118 -16.51 9.91 -9.25
N PRO A 119 -16.04 9.00 -10.12
CA PRO A 119 -14.86 9.28 -10.92
C PRO A 119 -15.19 10.47 -11.83
N GLU A 120 -14.47 11.59 -11.64
CA GLU A 120 -14.59 12.78 -12.48
C GLU A 120 -14.12 12.51 -13.92
#